data_AF-D6XT92-F1
#
_entry.id   AF-D6XT92-F1
#
_cell.length_a   1.000
_cell.length_b   1.000
_cell.length_c   1.000
_cell.angle_alpha   90.00
_cell.angle_beta   90.00
_cell.angle_gamma   90.00
#
_symmetry.space_group_name_H-M   'P 1'
#
loop_
_entity.id
_entity.type
_entity.pdbx_description
1 polymer ?
#
loop_
_entity_poly.entity_id
_entity_poly.type
_entity_poly.pdbx_seq_one_letter_code
_entity_poly.pdbx_strand_id
1 'polypeptide(L)'
;MKQNGSEDIHSETVIAWGRFEITDSTIRSFYKENGLPDDNAILESEKERWKTILIEAGIFSFVKKRLDRLFRELFDMTAHPATGEQKNEQPGPSVDSFLDRWLIRPHAGTYKARFQQATPQEQIHMRKRALNELRLHTHHPGAARTLYQLYVFHEAIDEGVAHWYRHTMTNQKFTTEELQFLGFLADLVPETAVKLILQTIDIQAEVQKPHTRSTIPPLLKRLFQCVDEEEADRLIAVYKSRFAHRKSMLELIL
;
A
#
# COMPACT_ATOMS: atom_id res chain seq x y z
N MET A 1 42.16 49.06 -1.17
CA MET A 1 42.20 47.61 -0.84
C MET A 1 41.39 47.37 0.41
N LYS A 2 40.67 46.24 0.42
CA LYS A 2 39.81 45.67 1.48
C LYS A 2 38.36 46.16 1.51
N GLN A 3 37.55 45.48 0.71
CA GLN A 3 36.11 45.28 0.90
C GLN A 3 35.90 44.44 2.17
N ASN A 4 34.97 44.87 3.04
CA ASN A 4 34.43 44.04 4.11
C ASN A 4 33.32 43.17 3.50
N GLY A 5 33.58 41.87 3.39
CA GLY A 5 32.59 40.88 3.00
C GLY A 5 31.67 40.57 4.18
N SER A 6 30.37 40.55 3.89
CA SER A 6 29.30 40.05 4.72
C SER A 6 29.42 38.53 4.89
N GLU A 7 29.50 38.06 6.14
CA GLU A 7 29.13 36.68 6.46
C GLU A 7 27.63 36.68 6.77
N ASP A 8 26.82 36.36 5.75
CA ASP A 8 25.45 35.94 5.94
C ASP A 8 25.46 34.58 6.65
N ILE A 9 25.20 34.61 7.96
CA ILE A 9 24.92 33.40 8.74
C ILE A 9 23.52 32.96 8.35
N HIS A 10 23.43 32.03 7.39
CA HIS A 10 22.18 31.34 7.08
C HIS A 10 21.74 30.55 8.32
N SER A 11 20.69 31.03 8.98
CA SER A 11 20.01 30.30 10.05
C SER A 11 19.31 29.08 9.45
N GLU A 12 19.84 27.89 9.72
CA GLU A 12 19.14 26.63 9.43
C GLU A 12 17.81 26.62 10.19
N THR A 13 16.70 26.65 9.44
CA THR A 13 15.37 26.48 10.02
C THR A 13 15.09 24.99 10.14
N VAL A 14 15.33 24.44 11.33
CA VAL A 14 15.07 23.03 11.64
C VAL A 14 13.60 22.87 12.02
N ILE A 15 12.83 22.17 11.19
CA ILE A 15 11.45 21.79 11.51
C ILE A 15 11.45 20.35 12.01
N ALA A 16 11.55 20.17 13.34
CA ALA A 16 11.61 18.86 13.96
C ALA A 16 10.22 18.22 14.10
N TRP A 17 9.94 17.19 13.29
CA TRP A 17 8.80 16.30 13.43
C TRP A 17 9.30 14.84 13.35
N GLY A 18 9.24 14.11 14.45
CA GLY A 18 9.47 12.66 14.51
C GLY A 18 10.55 12.09 13.58
N ARG A 19 11.85 12.32 13.88
CA ARG A 19 13.02 11.68 13.23
C ARG A 19 13.08 11.72 11.69
N PHE A 20 12.38 12.63 11.03
CA PHE A 20 12.52 12.93 9.60
C PHE A 20 13.03 14.36 9.44
N GLU A 21 14.24 14.52 8.90
CA GLU A 21 14.78 15.83 8.52
C GLU A 21 15.05 15.79 7.01
N ILE A 22 14.15 16.39 6.23
CA ILE A 22 14.48 16.79 4.86
C ILE A 22 15.21 18.11 5.01
N THR A 23 16.54 18.07 4.94
CA THR A 23 17.37 19.27 5.07
C THR A 23 17.42 20.01 3.76
N ASP A 24 17.61 21.33 3.82
CA ASP A 24 17.85 22.17 2.64
C ASP A 24 19.00 21.63 1.78
N SER A 25 20.01 21.02 2.42
CA SER A 25 21.13 20.41 1.72
C SER A 25 20.75 19.22 0.85
N THR A 26 19.75 18.41 1.24
CA THR A 26 19.27 17.28 0.42
C THR A 26 18.57 17.78 -0.85
N ILE A 27 17.68 18.76 -0.72
CA ILE A 27 16.94 19.31 -1.85
C ILE A 27 17.90 20.06 -2.78
N ARG A 28 18.83 20.86 -2.26
CA ARG A 28 19.82 21.57 -3.08
C ARG A 28 20.78 20.63 -3.82
N SER A 29 21.17 19.51 -3.20
CA SER A 29 22.03 18.52 -3.86
C SER A 29 21.33 17.91 -5.08
N PHE A 30 20.05 17.56 -4.93
CA PHE A 30 19.21 17.09 -6.04
C PHE A 30 19.10 18.13 -7.17
N TYR A 31 18.87 19.40 -6.82
CA TYR A 31 18.77 20.48 -7.81
C TYR A 31 20.08 20.67 -8.58
N LYS A 32 21.20 20.67 -7.87
CA LYS A 32 22.52 20.80 -8.43
C LYS A 32 22.88 19.63 -9.36
N GLU A 33 22.53 18.39 -8.97
CA GLU A 33 22.74 17.19 -9.78
C GLU A 33 21.92 17.19 -11.08
N ASN A 34 20.79 17.90 -11.09
CA ASN A 34 19.89 17.98 -12.26
C ASN A 34 19.99 19.32 -13.02
N GLY A 35 20.97 20.17 -12.69
CA GLY A 35 21.16 21.47 -13.34
C GLY A 35 20.01 22.45 -13.15
N LEU A 36 19.23 22.29 -12.07
CA LEU A 36 18.10 23.14 -11.74
C LEU A 36 18.55 24.40 -10.96
N PRO A 37 17.83 25.52 -11.08
CA PRO A 37 18.19 26.76 -10.39
C PRO A 37 18.12 26.62 -8.87
N ASP A 38 19.21 26.95 -8.18
CA ASP A 38 19.31 26.95 -6.71
C ASP A 38 18.71 28.26 -6.14
N ASP A 39 17.38 28.38 -6.22
CA ASP A 39 16.62 29.53 -5.73
C ASP A 39 15.79 29.15 -4.50
N ASN A 40 15.92 29.94 -3.43
CA ASN A 40 15.19 29.75 -2.16
C ASN A 40 13.68 29.81 -2.35
N ALA A 41 13.18 30.62 -3.29
CA ALA A 41 11.75 30.69 -3.57
C ALA A 41 11.23 29.40 -4.20
N ILE A 42 12.03 28.76 -5.05
CA ILE A 42 11.71 27.47 -5.66
C ILE A 42 11.77 26.37 -4.59
N LEU A 43 12.79 26.41 -3.72
CA LEU A 43 12.97 25.48 -2.59
C LEU A 43 11.74 25.46 -1.66
N GLU A 44 11.26 26.63 -1.23
CA GLU A 44 10.09 26.73 -0.35
C GLU A 44 8.79 26.32 -1.05
N SER A 45 8.63 26.65 -2.34
CA SER A 45 7.46 26.21 -3.10
C SER A 45 7.42 24.68 -3.27
N GLU A 46 8.59 24.06 -3.47
CA GLU A 46 8.67 22.60 -3.53
C GLU A 46 8.45 21.96 -2.18
N LYS A 47 8.96 22.53 -1.08
CA LYS A 47 8.67 22.03 0.28
C LYS A 47 7.17 21.99 0.55
N GLU A 48 6.45 23.06 0.24
CA GLU A 48 4.99 23.11 0.41
C GLU A 48 4.24 22.19 -0.57
N ARG A 49 4.74 22.04 -1.80
CA ARG A 49 4.21 21.08 -2.77
C ARG A 49 4.37 19.63 -2.28
N TRP A 50 5.56 19.24 -1.82
CA TRP A 50 5.83 17.92 -1.27
C TRP A 50 5.01 17.67 -0.01
N LYS A 51 4.91 18.65 0.88
CA LYS A 51 4.04 18.57 2.07
C LYS A 51 2.57 18.34 1.69
N THR A 52 2.08 19.05 0.68
CA THR A 52 0.71 18.87 0.15
C THR A 52 0.52 17.47 -0.43
N ILE A 53 1.45 17.00 -1.27
CA ILE A 53 1.42 15.66 -1.85
C ILE A 53 1.44 14.57 -0.76
N LEU A 54 2.26 14.74 0.28
CA LEU A 54 2.39 13.79 1.38
C LEU A 54 1.15 13.77 2.30
N ILE A 55 0.52 14.93 2.52
CA ILE A 55 -0.76 15.07 3.21
C ILE A 55 -1.87 14.40 2.40
N GLU A 56 -1.97 14.71 1.10
CA GLU A 56 -2.99 14.17 0.18
C GLU A 56 -2.87 12.66 0.00
N ALA A 57 -1.65 12.13 0.06
CA ALA A 57 -1.39 10.70 -0.01
C ALA A 57 -1.60 9.95 1.32
N GLY A 58 -1.95 10.65 2.43
CA GLY A 58 -2.21 10.01 3.72
C GLY A 58 -0.97 9.41 4.41
N ILE A 59 0.23 9.86 4.03
CA ILE A 59 1.53 9.29 4.43
C ILE A 59 1.99 9.86 5.79
N PHE A 60 1.16 9.75 6.83
CA PHE A 60 1.50 10.26 8.17
C PHE A 60 2.06 9.20 9.15
N SER A 61 2.38 7.98 8.69
CA SER A 61 2.93 6.94 9.57
C SER A 61 4.04 6.07 8.93
N PHE A 62 4.96 6.65 8.16
CA PHE A 62 5.97 5.85 7.45
C PHE A 62 7.37 5.89 8.07
N VAL A 63 7.91 4.69 8.34
CA VAL A 63 9.26 4.44 8.85
C VAL A 63 10.30 4.72 7.76
N LYS A 64 11.33 5.51 8.11
CA LYS A 64 12.51 5.93 7.33
C LYS A 64 13.02 4.96 6.26
N LYS A 65 13.11 3.66 6.58
CA LYS A 65 13.62 2.62 5.67
C LYS A 65 12.80 2.48 4.37
N ARG A 66 11.50 2.77 4.41
CA ARG A 66 10.61 2.58 3.26
C ARG A 66 10.62 3.79 2.31
N LEU A 67 10.81 4.99 2.84
CA LEU A 67 11.01 6.19 2.02
C LEU A 67 12.37 6.14 1.31
N ASP A 68 13.43 5.72 2.01
CA ASP A 68 14.78 5.53 1.43
C ASP A 68 14.81 4.43 0.35
N ARG A 69 13.88 3.46 0.41
CA ARG A 69 13.72 2.42 -0.61
C ARG A 69 12.95 2.94 -1.82
N LEU A 70 11.84 3.64 -1.61
CA LEU A 70 11.07 4.26 -2.68
C LEU A 70 11.88 5.31 -3.45
N PHE A 71 12.68 6.12 -2.75
CA PHE A 71 13.61 7.05 -3.38
C PHE A 71 14.65 6.29 -4.23
N ARG A 72 15.29 5.24 -3.67
CA ARG A 72 16.24 4.43 -4.45
C ARG A 72 15.60 3.76 -5.67
N GLU A 73 14.42 3.18 -5.53
CA GLU A 73 13.71 2.54 -6.64
C GLU A 73 13.24 3.54 -7.72
N LEU A 74 12.92 4.79 -7.34
CA LEU A 74 12.58 5.86 -8.27
C LEU A 74 13.79 6.43 -9.02
N PHE A 75 14.97 6.45 -8.39
CA PHE A 75 16.17 7.11 -8.92
C PHE A 75 17.25 6.15 -9.46
N ASP A 76 17.24 4.85 -9.11
CA ASP A 76 18.15 3.83 -9.69
C ASP A 76 17.69 3.33 -11.08
N MET A 77 16.58 3.85 -11.63
CA MET A 77 16.09 3.50 -12.97
C MET A 77 16.92 4.04 -14.15
N THR A 78 17.99 4.80 -13.90
CA THR A 78 18.82 5.40 -14.97
C THR A 78 20.13 4.66 -15.28
N ALA A 79 20.42 3.51 -14.66
CA ALA A 79 21.71 2.85 -14.85
C ALA A 79 21.61 1.34 -15.08
N HIS A 80 21.12 0.91 -16.24
CA HIS A 80 21.52 -0.40 -16.80
C HIS A 80 22.01 -0.25 -18.25
N PRO A 81 23.24 -0.72 -18.55
CA PRO A 81 23.77 -0.68 -19.90
C PRO A 81 23.03 -1.71 -20.76
N ALA A 82 22.62 -1.29 -21.94
CA ALA A 82 22.05 -2.15 -22.95
C ALA A 82 23.13 -3.10 -23.49
N THR A 83 23.11 -4.37 -23.08
CA THR A 83 23.78 -5.46 -23.80
C THR A 83 22.73 -6.26 -24.55
N GLY A 84 22.75 -6.10 -25.87
CA GLY A 84 21.83 -6.75 -26.79
C GLY A 84 22.13 -8.23 -26.99
N GLU A 85 21.06 -9.01 -27.03
CA GLU A 85 20.98 -10.21 -27.84
C GLU A 85 19.67 -10.10 -28.65
N GLN A 86 19.79 -9.81 -29.94
CA GLN A 86 18.67 -9.86 -30.87
C GLN A 86 18.36 -11.31 -31.20
N LYS A 87 17.46 -11.93 -30.42
CA LYS A 87 16.68 -13.07 -30.90
C LYS A 87 15.56 -12.53 -31.77
N ASN A 88 15.44 -13.08 -32.98
CA ASN A 88 14.29 -12.90 -33.86
C ASN A 88 13.05 -13.50 -33.18
N GLU A 89 12.39 -12.72 -32.34
CA GLU A 89 11.10 -13.04 -31.74
C GLU A 89 10.00 -12.45 -32.63
N GLN A 90 9.07 -13.28 -33.07
CA GLN A 90 7.79 -12.75 -33.56
C GLN A 90 7.22 -11.84 -32.47
N PRO A 91 6.73 -10.62 -32.81
CA PRO A 91 6.24 -9.70 -31.81
C PRO A 91 5.12 -10.38 -31.04
N GLY A 92 5.39 -10.71 -29.79
CA GLY A 92 4.39 -11.26 -28.89
C GLY A 92 3.16 -10.36 -28.85
N PRO A 93 2.00 -10.90 -28.45
CA PRO A 93 0.79 -10.09 -28.35
C PRO A 93 1.05 -8.84 -27.51
N SER A 94 0.62 -7.68 -28.04
CA SER A 94 0.73 -6.40 -27.35
C SER A 94 0.13 -6.51 -25.95
N VAL A 95 0.64 -5.72 -25.01
CA VAL A 95 0.14 -5.71 -23.62
C VAL A 95 -1.36 -5.50 -23.56
N ASP A 96 -1.92 -4.61 -24.39
CA ASP A 96 -3.36 -4.39 -24.43
C ASP A 96 -4.11 -5.63 -24.88
N SER A 97 -3.68 -6.28 -25.97
CA SER A 97 -4.31 -7.52 -26.44
C SER A 97 -4.19 -8.67 -25.44
N PHE A 98 -3.16 -8.67 -24.60
CA PHE A 98 -3.03 -9.59 -23.48
C PHE A 98 -4.05 -9.27 -22.39
N LEU A 99 -4.12 -8.02 -21.93
CA LEU A 99 -5.01 -7.60 -20.86
C LEU A 99 -6.48 -7.78 -21.26
N ASP A 100 -6.86 -7.46 -22.51
CA ASP A 100 -8.21 -7.67 -23.02
C ASP A 100 -8.66 -9.13 -22.88
N ARG A 101 -7.77 -10.07 -23.26
CA ARG A 101 -8.05 -11.50 -23.14
C ARG A 101 -7.99 -11.98 -21.69
N TRP A 102 -7.04 -11.48 -20.91
CA TRP A 102 -6.84 -11.88 -19.53
C TRP A 102 -7.99 -11.42 -18.63
N LEU A 103 -8.58 -10.25 -18.87
CA LEU A 103 -9.70 -9.72 -18.09
C LEU A 103 -10.98 -10.58 -18.21
N ILE A 104 -11.14 -11.35 -19.30
CA ILE A 104 -12.25 -12.30 -19.46
C ILE A 104 -12.17 -13.43 -18.43
N ARG A 105 -10.95 -13.91 -18.15
CA ARG A 105 -10.70 -14.99 -17.18
C ARG A 105 -9.44 -14.70 -16.38
N PRO A 106 -9.53 -13.81 -15.38
CA PRO A 106 -8.36 -13.33 -14.68
C PRO A 106 -7.74 -14.46 -13.84
N HIS A 107 -6.43 -14.57 -13.95
CA HIS A 107 -5.62 -15.50 -13.16
C HIS A 107 -4.28 -14.85 -12.83
N ALA A 108 -3.95 -14.77 -11.53
CA ALA A 108 -2.76 -14.05 -11.06
C ALA A 108 -1.46 -14.64 -11.61
N GLY A 109 -1.34 -15.98 -11.71
CA GLY A 109 -0.13 -16.61 -12.24
C GLY A 109 0.18 -16.21 -13.68
N THR A 110 -0.84 -16.15 -14.53
CA THR A 110 -0.72 -15.76 -15.94
C THR A 110 -0.35 -14.28 -16.08
N TYR A 111 -0.95 -13.43 -15.24
CA TYR A 111 -0.60 -12.01 -15.17
C TYR A 111 0.86 -11.81 -14.76
N LYS A 112 1.29 -12.44 -13.66
CA LYS A 112 2.65 -12.30 -13.11
C LYS A 112 3.71 -12.73 -14.12
N ALA A 113 3.48 -13.85 -14.81
CA ALA A 113 4.39 -14.33 -15.86
C ALA A 113 4.54 -13.32 -17.00
N ARG A 114 3.43 -12.74 -17.50
CA ARG A 114 3.50 -11.72 -18.55
C ARG A 114 4.14 -10.42 -18.05
N PHE A 115 3.84 -10.02 -16.82
CA PHE A 115 4.36 -8.80 -16.20
C PHE A 115 5.89 -8.83 -16.06
N GLN A 116 6.47 -9.97 -15.66
CA GLN A 116 7.92 -10.14 -15.53
C GLN A 116 8.67 -10.06 -16.86
N GLN A 117 7.99 -10.31 -17.98
CA GLN A 117 8.55 -10.22 -19.34
C GLN A 117 8.31 -8.85 -19.99
N ALA A 118 7.55 -7.97 -19.34
CA ALA A 118 7.19 -6.67 -19.88
C ALA A 118 8.27 -5.62 -19.54
N THR A 119 8.40 -4.63 -20.42
CA THR A 119 9.24 -3.45 -20.16
C THR A 119 8.70 -2.64 -18.97
N PRO A 120 9.50 -1.77 -18.32
CA PRO A 120 9.02 -0.97 -17.18
C PRO A 120 7.78 -0.12 -17.49
N GLN A 121 7.70 0.48 -18.68
CA GLN A 121 6.53 1.27 -19.09
C GLN A 121 5.28 0.40 -19.24
N GLU A 122 5.44 -0.77 -19.85
CA GLU A 122 4.38 -1.77 -19.96
C GLU A 122 3.94 -2.29 -18.59
N GLN A 123 4.86 -2.53 -17.66
CA GLN A 123 4.55 -2.93 -16.28
C GLN A 123 3.69 -1.88 -15.57
N ILE A 124 4.05 -0.60 -15.67
CA ILE A 124 3.23 0.49 -15.11
C ILE A 124 1.82 0.48 -15.70
N HIS A 125 1.72 0.33 -17.02
CA HIS A 125 0.44 0.25 -17.73
C HIS A 125 -0.38 -0.97 -17.28
N MET A 126 0.23 -2.15 -17.25
CA MET A 126 -0.38 -3.40 -16.81
C MET A 126 -0.92 -3.29 -15.38
N ARG A 127 -0.13 -2.77 -14.44
CA ARG A 127 -0.55 -2.59 -13.05
C ARG A 127 -1.78 -1.69 -12.97
N LYS A 128 -1.70 -0.49 -13.57
CA LYS A 128 -2.79 0.50 -13.53
C LYS A 128 -4.07 -0.07 -14.13
N ARG A 129 -3.97 -0.63 -15.33
CA ARG A 129 -5.13 -1.15 -16.06
C ARG A 129 -5.74 -2.37 -15.38
N ALA A 130 -4.94 -3.36 -14.97
CA ALA A 130 -5.45 -4.56 -14.33
C ALA A 130 -6.14 -4.26 -12.99
N LEU A 131 -5.54 -3.41 -12.14
CA LEU A 131 -6.15 -3.04 -10.85
C LEU A 131 -7.45 -2.25 -11.05
N ASN A 132 -7.48 -1.30 -11.98
CA ASN A 132 -8.69 -0.50 -12.25
C ASN A 132 -9.83 -1.35 -12.79
N GLU A 133 -9.58 -2.20 -13.79
CA GLU A 133 -10.60 -3.03 -14.42
C GLU A 133 -11.13 -4.10 -13.45
N LEU A 134 -10.24 -4.81 -12.74
CA LEU A 134 -10.68 -5.82 -11.77
C LEU A 134 -11.51 -5.23 -10.64
N ARG A 135 -11.24 -3.99 -10.22
CA ARG A 135 -12.04 -3.28 -9.21
C ARG A 135 -13.50 -3.07 -9.63
N LEU A 136 -13.80 -3.03 -10.93
CA LEU A 136 -15.17 -2.90 -11.44
C LEU A 136 -15.92 -4.24 -11.39
N HIS A 137 -15.20 -5.36 -11.33
CA HIS A 137 -15.75 -6.71 -11.44
C HIS A 137 -15.70 -7.51 -10.14
N THR A 138 -15.56 -6.88 -8.98
CA THR A 138 -15.34 -7.55 -7.69
C THR A 138 -16.56 -8.29 -7.14
N HIS A 139 -17.72 -8.15 -7.78
CA HIS A 139 -18.88 -9.00 -7.51
C HIS A 139 -18.68 -10.43 -8.05
N HIS A 140 -17.75 -10.63 -9.00
CA HIS A 140 -17.35 -11.95 -9.45
C HIS A 140 -16.21 -12.50 -8.58
N PRO A 141 -16.39 -13.68 -7.93
CA PRO A 141 -15.39 -14.21 -7.01
C PRO A 141 -14.00 -14.40 -7.64
N GLY A 142 -13.92 -14.82 -8.90
CA GLY A 142 -12.64 -15.01 -9.60
C GLY A 142 -11.86 -13.70 -9.80
N ALA A 143 -12.57 -12.63 -10.12
CA ALA A 143 -11.98 -11.30 -10.28
C ALA A 143 -11.53 -10.73 -8.92
N ALA A 144 -12.37 -10.84 -7.88
CA ALA A 144 -12.03 -10.40 -6.53
C ALA A 144 -10.77 -11.10 -5.98
N ARG A 145 -10.70 -12.44 -6.09
CA ARG A 145 -9.52 -13.21 -5.67
C ARG A 145 -8.26 -12.73 -6.39
N THR A 146 -8.34 -12.59 -7.71
CA THR A 146 -7.20 -12.13 -8.51
C THR A 146 -6.79 -10.72 -8.12
N LEU A 147 -7.74 -9.83 -7.85
CA LEU A 147 -7.48 -8.45 -7.43
C LEU A 147 -6.67 -8.41 -6.12
N TYR A 148 -7.07 -9.15 -5.09
CA TYR A 148 -6.31 -9.20 -3.83
C TYR A 148 -4.92 -9.82 -4.00
N GLN A 149 -4.79 -10.85 -4.84
CA GLN A 149 -3.48 -11.39 -5.20
C GLN A 149 -2.59 -10.36 -5.91
N LEU A 150 -3.18 -9.48 -6.72
CA LEU A 150 -2.46 -8.39 -7.37
C LEU A 150 -2.13 -7.24 -6.42
N TYR A 151 -2.97 -6.95 -5.42
CA TYR A 151 -2.60 -5.98 -4.37
C TYR A 151 -1.36 -6.43 -3.61
N VAL A 152 -1.30 -7.71 -3.21
CA VAL A 152 -0.11 -8.27 -2.56
C VAL A 152 1.08 -8.23 -3.51
N PHE A 153 0.91 -8.68 -4.77
CA PHE A 153 2.02 -8.75 -5.74
C PHE A 153 2.64 -7.39 -6.07
N HIS A 154 1.82 -6.35 -6.19
CA HIS A 154 2.28 -4.98 -6.49
C HIS A 154 2.57 -4.14 -5.26
N GLU A 155 2.47 -4.72 -4.05
CA GLU A 155 2.51 -4.01 -2.77
C GLU A 155 1.57 -2.79 -2.73
N ALA A 156 0.42 -2.90 -3.40
CA ALA A 156 -0.60 -1.87 -3.56
C ALA A 156 -1.52 -1.84 -2.32
N ILE A 157 -0.91 -1.53 -1.16
CA ILE A 157 -1.54 -1.62 0.16
C ILE A 157 -2.72 -0.67 0.30
N ASP A 158 -2.53 0.60 -0.02
CA ASP A 158 -3.55 1.62 0.20
C ASP A 158 -4.79 1.36 -0.66
N GLU A 159 -4.57 0.94 -1.91
CA GLU A 159 -5.65 0.53 -2.80
C GLU A 159 -6.38 -0.71 -2.28
N GLY A 160 -5.63 -1.68 -1.74
CA GLY A 160 -6.18 -2.88 -1.12
C GLY A 160 -6.98 -2.61 0.15
N VAL A 161 -6.50 -1.72 1.03
CA VAL A 161 -7.20 -1.31 2.27
C VAL A 161 -8.46 -0.53 1.93
N ALA A 162 -8.38 0.44 1.01
CA ALA A 162 -9.54 1.20 0.56
C ALA A 162 -10.59 0.27 -0.08
N HIS A 163 -10.14 -0.73 -0.83
CA HIS A 163 -11.02 -1.73 -1.41
C HIS A 163 -11.67 -2.61 -0.32
N TRP A 164 -10.89 -3.08 0.66
CA TRP A 164 -11.38 -3.87 1.80
C TRP A 164 -12.48 -3.16 2.57
N TYR A 165 -12.31 -1.87 2.88
CA TYR A 165 -13.33 -1.09 3.59
C TYR A 165 -14.66 -1.05 2.85
N ARG A 166 -14.64 -0.84 1.53
CA ARG A 166 -15.87 -0.87 0.71
C ARG A 166 -16.47 -2.27 0.66
N HIS A 167 -15.61 -3.28 0.58
CA HIS A 167 -16.00 -4.66 0.42
C HIS A 167 -16.63 -5.26 1.68
N THR A 168 -16.04 -5.02 2.86
CA THR A 168 -16.53 -5.51 4.16
C THR A 168 -17.94 -5.05 4.51
N MET A 169 -18.35 -3.87 4.05
CA MET A 169 -19.71 -3.36 4.23
C MET A 169 -20.77 -4.15 3.45
N THR A 170 -20.36 -4.84 2.38
CA THR A 170 -21.28 -5.47 1.42
C THR A 170 -21.16 -6.99 1.40
N ASN A 171 -19.96 -7.51 1.65
CA ASN A 171 -19.68 -8.94 1.55
C ASN A 171 -19.83 -9.68 2.88
N GLN A 172 -20.35 -10.89 2.78
CA GLN A 172 -20.71 -11.77 3.90
C GLN A 172 -19.67 -12.87 4.13
N LYS A 173 -18.76 -13.10 3.17
CA LYS A 173 -17.73 -14.12 3.24
C LYS A 173 -16.43 -13.65 2.59
N PHE A 174 -15.33 -13.79 3.31
CA PHE A 174 -14.01 -13.59 2.74
C PHE A 174 -13.49 -14.88 2.09
N THR A 175 -12.87 -14.71 0.94
CA THR A 175 -12.07 -15.69 0.22
C THR A 175 -10.72 -15.89 0.92
N THR A 176 -10.03 -16.98 0.55
CA THR A 176 -8.70 -17.26 1.08
C THR A 176 -7.71 -16.15 0.72
N GLU A 177 -7.79 -15.62 -0.50
CA GLU A 177 -6.92 -14.55 -1.01
C GLU A 177 -7.14 -13.22 -0.26
N GLU A 178 -8.38 -12.93 0.12
CA GLU A 178 -8.71 -11.80 1.00
C GLU A 178 -8.07 -11.94 2.38
N LEU A 179 -8.20 -13.12 3.00
CA LEU A 179 -7.56 -13.37 4.29
C LEU A 179 -6.03 -13.38 4.21
N GLN A 180 -5.47 -13.81 3.06
CA GLN A 180 -4.03 -13.72 2.79
C GLN A 180 -3.58 -12.26 2.67
N PHE A 181 -4.37 -11.39 2.03
CA PHE A 181 -4.09 -9.96 1.99
C PHE A 181 -4.06 -9.34 3.39
N LEU A 182 -5.01 -9.68 4.28
CA LEU A 182 -4.95 -9.25 5.68
C LEU A 182 -3.71 -9.76 6.40
N GLY A 183 -3.31 -11.01 6.14
CA GLY A 183 -2.07 -11.55 6.70
C GLY A 183 -0.84 -10.77 6.25
N PHE A 184 -0.74 -10.49 4.96
CA PHE A 184 0.32 -9.66 4.40
C PHE A 184 0.32 -8.24 4.98
N LEU A 185 -0.87 -7.64 5.16
CA LEU A 185 -1.01 -6.33 5.79
C LEU A 185 -0.57 -6.34 7.25
N ALA A 186 -0.90 -7.38 8.00
CA ALA A 186 -0.50 -7.56 9.40
C ALA A 186 1.03 -7.63 9.54
N ASP A 187 1.69 -8.36 8.64
CA ASP A 187 3.15 -8.50 8.67
C ASP A 187 3.87 -7.20 8.28
N LEU A 188 3.23 -6.35 7.47
CA LEU A 188 3.85 -5.13 6.92
C LEU A 188 3.50 -3.86 7.70
N VAL A 189 2.26 -3.72 8.15
CA VAL A 189 1.69 -2.52 8.80
C VAL A 189 0.66 -2.93 9.87
N PRO A 190 1.10 -3.56 10.99
CA PRO A 190 0.22 -4.22 11.95
C PRO A 190 -0.84 -3.28 12.52
N GLU A 191 -0.53 -2.01 12.76
CA GLU A 191 -1.47 -1.03 13.30
C GLU A 191 -2.66 -0.77 12.35
N THR A 192 -2.41 -0.81 11.04
CA THR A 192 -3.47 -0.68 10.03
C THR A 192 -4.29 -1.96 9.94
N ALA A 193 -3.63 -3.12 10.01
CA ALA A 193 -4.30 -4.42 10.01
C ALA A 193 -5.23 -4.57 11.22
N VAL A 194 -4.79 -4.20 12.42
CA VAL A 194 -5.59 -4.23 13.66
C VAL A 194 -6.89 -3.45 13.47
N LYS A 195 -6.80 -2.18 13.02
CA LYS A 195 -7.99 -1.34 12.79
C LYS A 195 -8.96 -1.98 11.80
N LEU A 196 -8.42 -2.48 10.69
CA LEU A 196 -9.20 -3.11 9.63
C LEU A 196 -9.90 -4.39 10.11
N ILE A 197 -9.20 -5.23 10.88
CA ILE A 197 -9.72 -6.47 11.43
C ILE A 197 -10.80 -6.20 12.48
N LEU A 198 -10.56 -5.27 13.42
CA LEU A 198 -11.54 -4.89 14.44
C LEU A 198 -12.85 -4.40 13.80
N GLN A 199 -12.76 -3.50 12.83
CA GLN A 199 -13.93 -3.01 12.10
C GLN A 199 -14.64 -4.14 11.35
N THR A 200 -13.88 -5.06 10.76
CA THR A 200 -14.47 -6.20 10.04
C THR A 200 -15.23 -7.12 11.01
N ILE A 201 -14.67 -7.41 12.18
CA ILE A 201 -15.33 -8.20 13.22
C ILE A 201 -16.61 -7.52 13.68
N ASP A 202 -16.57 -6.21 13.94
CA ASP A 202 -17.75 -5.43 14.37
C ASP A 202 -18.89 -5.52 13.35
N ILE A 203 -18.59 -5.27 12.06
CA ILE A 203 -19.58 -5.35 10.97
C ILE A 203 -20.16 -6.77 10.88
N GLN A 204 -19.32 -7.81 10.89
CA GLN A 204 -19.78 -9.19 10.78
C GLN A 204 -20.62 -9.63 11.99
N ALA A 205 -20.28 -9.13 13.18
CA ALA A 205 -21.03 -9.38 14.41
C ALA A 205 -22.42 -8.71 14.39
N GLU A 206 -22.53 -7.51 13.81
CA GLU A 206 -23.79 -6.77 13.67
C GLU A 206 -24.74 -7.36 12.63
N VAL A 207 -24.20 -7.84 11.51
CA VAL A 207 -24.99 -8.39 10.41
C VAL A 207 -25.65 -9.74 10.75
N GLN A 208 -25.16 -10.45 11.79
CA GLN A 208 -25.74 -11.69 12.35
C GLN A 208 -26.11 -12.78 11.32
N LYS A 209 -25.30 -12.94 10.27
CA LYS A 209 -25.56 -13.94 9.23
C LYS A 209 -25.01 -15.31 9.62
N PRO A 210 -25.54 -16.41 9.04
CA PRO A 210 -25.07 -17.77 9.33
C PRO A 210 -23.54 -17.96 9.18
N HIS A 211 -22.91 -17.17 8.31
CA HIS A 211 -21.49 -17.26 7.99
C HIS A 211 -20.57 -16.51 8.96
N THR A 212 -21.11 -15.64 9.82
CA THR A 212 -20.35 -14.90 10.83
C THR A 212 -19.52 -15.85 11.70
N ARG A 213 -20.08 -17.00 12.09
CA ARG A 213 -19.40 -18.03 12.89
C ARG A 213 -18.16 -18.63 12.22
N SER A 214 -18.15 -18.75 10.89
CA SER A 214 -16.99 -19.25 10.15
C SER A 214 -15.95 -18.16 9.84
N THR A 215 -16.37 -16.89 9.83
CA THR A 215 -15.55 -15.76 9.38
C THR A 215 -14.78 -15.08 10.51
N ILE A 216 -15.38 -14.98 11.69
CA ILE A 216 -14.77 -14.27 12.83
C ILE A 216 -13.54 -15.00 13.42
N PRO A 217 -13.52 -16.33 13.60
CA PRO A 217 -12.35 -16.98 14.23
C PRO A 217 -11.03 -16.77 13.47
N PRO A 218 -10.96 -16.87 12.12
CA PRO A 218 -9.75 -16.51 11.39
C PRO A 218 -9.31 -15.05 11.59
N LEU A 219 -10.26 -14.13 11.73
CA LEU A 219 -9.99 -12.71 11.97
C LEU A 219 -9.45 -12.47 13.38
N LEU A 220 -10.08 -13.06 14.41
CA LEU A 220 -9.60 -12.98 15.80
C LEU A 220 -8.20 -13.58 15.95
N LYS A 221 -7.97 -14.75 15.34
CA LYS A 221 -6.63 -15.36 15.31
C LYS A 221 -5.59 -14.41 14.73
N ARG A 222 -5.93 -13.72 13.64
CA ARG A 222 -5.02 -12.76 13.02
C ARG A 222 -4.83 -11.50 13.88
N LEU A 223 -5.91 -10.99 14.48
CA LEU A 223 -5.87 -9.85 15.39
C LEU A 223 -4.88 -10.09 16.53
N PHE A 224 -4.97 -11.24 17.20
CA PHE A 224 -4.09 -11.61 18.31
C PHE A 224 -2.64 -11.90 17.90
N GLN A 225 -2.37 -12.05 16.61
CA GLN A 225 -0.99 -12.09 16.09
C GLN A 225 -0.40 -10.69 15.88
N CYS A 226 -1.24 -9.65 15.84
CA CYS A 226 -0.83 -8.27 15.57
C CYS A 226 -0.62 -7.43 16.84
N VAL A 227 -0.97 -7.97 18.01
CA VAL A 227 -0.97 -7.26 19.29
C VAL A 227 -0.23 -8.07 20.34
N ASP A 228 0.26 -7.41 21.39
CA ASP A 228 0.85 -8.12 22.53
C ASP A 228 -0.22 -8.76 23.44
N GLU A 229 0.23 -9.55 24.42
CA GLU A 229 -0.66 -10.28 25.33
C GLU A 229 -1.54 -9.34 26.18
N GLU A 230 -1.00 -8.20 26.62
CA GLU A 230 -1.72 -7.21 27.43
C GLU A 230 -2.81 -6.50 26.61
N GLU A 231 -2.48 -6.15 25.37
CA GLU A 231 -3.43 -5.62 24.38
C GLU A 231 -4.50 -6.65 24.01
N ALA A 232 -4.13 -7.92 23.82
CA ALA A 232 -5.07 -9.00 23.55
C ALA A 232 -6.09 -9.14 24.69
N ASP A 233 -5.64 -9.14 25.94
CA ASP A 233 -6.51 -9.20 27.13
C ASP A 233 -7.46 -8.01 27.20
N ARG A 234 -6.96 -6.80 26.94
CA ARG A 234 -7.78 -5.58 26.86
C ARG A 234 -8.85 -5.70 25.77
N LEU A 235 -8.48 -6.18 24.58
CA LEU A 235 -9.41 -6.37 23.46
C LEU A 235 -10.47 -7.42 23.80
N ILE A 236 -10.09 -8.53 24.41
CA ILE A 236 -11.03 -9.56 24.89
C ILE A 236 -12.01 -8.96 25.89
N ALA A 237 -11.53 -8.17 26.86
CA ALA A 237 -12.39 -7.52 27.86
C ALA A 237 -13.39 -6.55 27.20
N VAL A 238 -12.93 -5.71 26.27
CA VAL A 238 -13.78 -4.80 25.50
C VAL A 238 -14.83 -5.56 24.71
N TYR A 239 -14.44 -6.63 24.02
CA TYR A 239 -15.36 -7.42 23.21
C TYR A 239 -16.38 -8.21 24.05
N LYS A 240 -15.97 -8.76 25.21
CA LYS A 240 -16.88 -9.37 26.17
C LYS A 240 -17.93 -8.38 26.67
N SER A 241 -17.52 -7.16 26.99
CA SER A 241 -18.43 -6.09 27.43
C SER A 241 -19.38 -5.68 26.30
N ARG A 242 -18.85 -5.39 25.11
CA ARG A 242 -19.63 -4.94 23.95
C ARG A 242 -20.65 -5.97 23.47
N PHE A 243 -20.30 -7.25 23.53
CA PHE A 243 -21.15 -8.34 23.06
C PHE A 243 -21.77 -9.16 24.19
N ALA A 244 -21.89 -8.61 25.41
CA ALA A 244 -22.43 -9.29 26.59
C ALA A 244 -23.80 -9.95 26.36
N HIS A 245 -24.64 -9.34 25.52
CA HIS A 245 -25.98 -9.83 25.19
C HIS A 245 -26.03 -10.78 23.98
N ARG A 246 -24.89 -11.07 23.35
CA ARG A 246 -24.79 -11.89 22.13
C ARG A 246 -24.02 -13.18 22.43
N LYS A 247 -24.73 -14.20 22.94
CA LYS A 247 -24.14 -15.50 23.31
C LYS A 247 -23.27 -16.11 22.21
N SER A 248 -23.76 -16.07 20.96
CA SER A 248 -23.03 -16.62 19.80
C SER A 248 -21.72 -15.90 19.49
N MET A 249 -21.58 -14.63 19.85
CA MET A 249 -20.33 -13.87 19.71
C MET A 249 -19.37 -14.15 20.85
N LEU A 250 -19.89 -14.22 22.09
CA LEU A 250 -19.08 -14.58 23.25
C LEU A 250 -18.44 -15.95 23.09
N GLU A 251 -19.18 -16.92 22.53
CA GLU A 251 -18.67 -18.27 22.18
C GLU A 251 -17.50 -18.24 21.17
N LEU A 252 -17.35 -17.18 20.36
CA LEU A 252 -16.27 -17.06 19.38
C LEU A 252 -15.06 -16.30 19.93
N ILE A 253 -15.25 -15.49 20.96
CA ILE A 253 -14.21 -14.67 21.61
C ILE A 253 -13.49 -15.45 22.71
N LEU A 254 -14.18 -16.40 23.35
CA LEU A 254 -13.69 -17.31 24.38
C LEU A 254 -13.00 -18.54 23.78
#